data_AF-A0AAV5T6E0-F1
#
_entry.id   AF-A0AAV5T6E0-F1
#
_cell.length_a   1.000
_cell.length_b   1.000
_cell.length_c   1.000
_cell.angle_alpha   90.00
_cell.angle_beta   90.00
_cell.angle_gamma   90.00
#
_symmetry.space_group_name_H-M   'P 1'
#
loop_
_entity.id
_entity.type
_entity.pdbx_description
1 polymer ?
#
loop_
_entity_poly.entity_id
_entity_poly.type
_entity_poly.pdbx_seq_one_letter_code
_entity_poly.pdbx_strand_id
1 'polypeptide(L)'
;DETRMDLLLHFRNCIFRGIQFERFRLWLEDVTPFLNFIKKLMVNFTLGTLELVVNSELQLEQYLQLMADLPKCEYSMIINFPISNDMLHTLPPLNCSIMPQPVTPQDPDDTFLKLIETHRSLILGPGI
;
A
#
# COMPACT_ATOMS: atom_id res chain seq x y z
N ASP A 1 26.13 -17.92 26.89
CA ASP A 1 25.08 -18.31 27.86
C ASP A 1 23.73 -18.18 27.16
N GLU A 2 23.35 -19.22 26.40
CA GLU A 2 22.18 -19.21 25.48
C GLU A 2 20.88 -18.86 26.21
N THR A 3 20.73 -19.32 27.45
CA THR A 3 19.58 -19.11 28.33
C THR A 3 19.28 -17.63 28.59
N ARG A 4 20.30 -16.77 28.69
CA ARG A 4 20.10 -15.32 28.90
C ARG A 4 19.62 -14.61 27.64
N MET A 5 20.01 -15.13 26.47
CA MET A 5 19.64 -14.54 25.19
C MET A 5 18.22 -14.92 24.78
N ASP A 6 17.81 -16.16 25.08
CA ASP A 6 16.42 -16.59 24.93
C ASP A 6 15.49 -15.78 25.84
N LEU A 7 15.90 -15.49 27.07
CA LEU A 7 15.12 -14.66 28.01
C LEU A 7 14.94 -13.23 27.48
N LEU A 8 16.00 -12.62 26.93
CA LEU A 8 15.95 -11.28 26.35
C LEU A 8 15.05 -11.23 25.11
N LEU A 9 15.13 -12.24 24.24
CA LEU A 9 14.24 -12.37 23.09
C LEU A 9 12.79 -12.55 23.53
N HIS A 10 12.54 -13.34 24.58
CA HIS A 10 11.22 -13.51 25.16
C HIS A 10 10.65 -12.18 25.68
N PHE A 11 11.40 -11.43 26.49
CA PHE A 11 10.96 -10.13 27.01
C PHE A 11 10.70 -9.11 25.89
N ARG A 12 11.61 -9.04 24.91
CA ARG A 12 11.42 -8.20 23.73
C ARG A 12 10.11 -8.54 23.03
N ASN A 13 9.87 -9.82 22.76
CA ASN A 13 8.64 -10.26 22.09
C ASN A 13 7.41 -9.90 22.92
N CYS A 14 7.46 -10.02 24.25
CA CYS A 14 6.34 -9.65 25.13
C CYS A 14 6.05 -8.14 25.15
N ILE A 15 7.08 -7.28 25.15
CA ILE A 15 6.92 -5.82 25.18
C ILE A 15 6.30 -5.30 23.88
N PHE A 16 6.72 -5.86 22.74
CA PHE A 16 6.27 -5.40 21.43
C PHE A 16 5.01 -6.13 20.94
N ARG A 17 4.57 -7.20 21.62
CA ARG A 17 3.34 -7.93 21.29
C ARG A 17 2.12 -7.01 21.50
N GLY A 18 1.35 -6.82 20.44
CA GLY A 18 0.12 -6.03 20.50
C GLY A 18 0.29 -4.56 20.15
N ILE A 19 1.48 -4.13 19.73
CA ILE A 19 1.64 -2.82 19.10
C ILE A 19 1.15 -2.92 17.66
N GLN A 20 0.06 -2.18 17.39
CA GLN A 20 -0.50 -2.03 16.07
C GLN A 20 -0.19 -0.65 15.52
N PHE A 21 0.39 -0.62 14.33
CA PHE A 21 0.43 0.60 13.52
C PHE A 21 -0.89 0.71 12.77
N GLU A 22 -1.71 1.70 13.11
CA GLU A 22 -3.00 1.91 12.44
C GLU A 22 -2.80 2.14 10.93
N ARG A 23 -1.85 3.02 10.57
CA ARG A 23 -1.50 3.33 9.17
C ARG A 23 0.00 3.35 8.99
N PHE A 24 0.49 2.70 7.94
CA PHE A 24 1.91 2.64 7.59
C PHE A 24 2.09 2.99 6.12
N ARG A 25 2.72 4.13 5.81
CA ARG A 25 2.89 4.62 4.44
C ARG A 25 4.25 4.22 3.88
N LEU A 26 4.24 3.62 2.69
CA LEU A 26 5.43 3.28 1.92
C LEU A 26 5.57 4.21 0.73
N TRP A 27 6.74 4.82 0.63
CA TRP A 27 7.18 5.57 -0.53
C TRP A 27 8.63 5.21 -0.82
N LEU A 28 8.82 4.34 -1.80
CA LEU A 28 10.12 3.76 -2.12
C LEU A 28 10.29 3.67 -3.63
N GLU A 29 11.53 3.89 -4.09
CA GLU A 29 11.88 3.74 -5.50
C GLU A 29 12.04 2.27 -5.90
N ASP A 30 12.59 1.43 -5.01
CA ASP A 30 12.70 -0.03 -5.14
C ASP A 30 12.06 -0.74 -3.94
N VAL A 31 11.09 -1.60 -4.21
CA VAL A 31 10.29 -2.33 -3.21
C VAL A 31 11.03 -3.59 -2.72
N THR A 32 11.97 -4.13 -3.49
CA THR A 32 12.62 -5.42 -3.26
C THR A 32 13.36 -5.54 -1.93
N PRO A 33 14.28 -4.62 -1.56
CA PRO A 33 14.98 -4.70 -0.28
C PRO A 33 14.05 -4.50 0.91
N PHE A 34 12.92 -3.82 0.68
CA PHE A 34 11.99 -3.42 1.73
C PHE A 34 10.95 -4.50 2.07
N LEU A 35 10.64 -5.39 1.13
CA LEU A 35 9.82 -6.59 1.37
C LEU A 35 10.31 -7.38 2.59
N ASN A 36 11.62 -7.63 2.66
CA ASN A 36 12.22 -8.36 3.77
C ASN A 36 12.13 -7.60 5.09
N PHE A 37 12.18 -6.27 5.04
CA PHE A 37 12.00 -5.43 6.22
C PHE A 37 10.56 -5.52 6.74
N ILE A 38 9.55 -5.37 5.88
CA ILE A 38 8.14 -5.48 6.29
C ILE A 38 7.82 -6.85 6.84
N LYS A 39 8.28 -7.92 6.17
CA LYS A 39 8.10 -9.30 6.67
C LYS A 39 8.67 -9.45 8.09
N LYS A 40 9.86 -8.92 8.36
CA LYS A 40 10.48 -8.93 9.70
C LYS A 40 9.76 -8.03 10.70
N LEU A 41 9.26 -6.88 10.28
CA LEU A 41 8.48 -5.96 11.10
C LEU A 41 7.19 -6.64 11.57
N MET A 42 6.47 -7.27 10.66
CA MET A 42 5.20 -7.94 10.92
C MET A 42 5.29 -9.18 11.82
N VAL A 43 6.50 -9.68 12.11
CA VAL A 43 6.70 -10.75 13.12
C VAL A 43 6.29 -10.28 14.51
N ASN A 44 6.54 -9.00 14.83
CA ASN A 44 6.34 -8.44 16.16
C ASN A 44 5.24 -7.39 16.21
N PHE A 45 4.92 -6.78 15.07
CA PHE A 45 3.96 -5.67 14.96
C PHE A 45 2.79 -6.06 14.07
N THR A 46 1.60 -5.55 14.40
CA THR A 46 0.45 -5.62 13.50
C THR A 46 0.39 -4.34 12.68
N LEU A 47 0.18 -4.45 11.37
CA LEU A 47 -0.12 -3.32 10.51
C LEU A 47 -1.62 -3.32 10.24
N GLY A 48 -2.30 -2.22 10.52
CA GLY A 48 -3.71 -2.02 10.16
C GLY A 48 -3.83 -1.85 8.65
N THR A 49 -3.51 -0.65 8.17
CA THR A 49 -3.50 -0.32 6.73
C THR A 49 -2.09 -0.01 6.24
N LEU A 50 -1.66 -0.71 5.19
CA LEU A 50 -0.47 -0.39 4.42
C LEU A 50 -0.86 0.53 3.25
N GLU A 51 -0.32 1.74 3.22
CA GLU A 51 -0.58 2.72 2.16
C GLU A 51 0.60 2.76 1.19
N LEU A 52 0.33 2.49 -0.08
CA LEU A 52 1.33 2.31 -1.12
C LEU A 52 1.27 3.47 -2.10
N VAL A 53 2.35 4.27 -2.19
CA VAL A 53 2.46 5.37 -3.16
C VAL A 53 3.15 4.86 -4.42
N VAL A 54 2.43 4.82 -5.52
CA VAL A 54 2.86 4.21 -6.78
C VAL A 54 3.09 5.30 -7.82
N ASN A 55 4.32 5.38 -8.33
CA ASN A 55 4.74 6.41 -9.28
C ASN A 55 5.11 5.84 -10.66
N SER A 56 5.05 4.53 -10.84
CA SER A 56 5.29 3.86 -12.12
C SER A 56 4.58 2.50 -12.20
N GLU A 57 4.39 1.99 -13.41
CA GLU A 57 3.86 0.64 -13.65
C GLU A 57 4.73 -0.45 -12.99
N LEU A 58 6.06 -0.30 -13.04
CA LEU A 58 6.98 -1.22 -12.39
C LEU A 58 6.75 -1.28 -10.86
N GLN A 59 6.55 -0.12 -10.22
CA GLN A 59 6.23 -0.08 -8.79
C GLN A 59 4.87 -0.72 -8.51
N LEU A 60 3.91 -0.55 -9.41
CA LEU A 60 2.59 -1.17 -9.27
C LEU A 60 2.71 -2.69 -9.24
N GLU A 61 3.42 -3.28 -10.20
CA GLU A 61 3.64 -4.73 -10.26
C GLU A 61 4.33 -5.26 -9.00
N GLN A 62 5.38 -4.55 -8.54
CA GLN A 62 6.10 -4.90 -7.31
C GLN A 62 5.20 -4.84 -6.07
N TYR A 63 4.32 -3.85 -5.98
CA TYR A 63 3.37 -3.73 -4.89
C TYR A 63 2.25 -4.76 -4.95
N LEU A 64 1.77 -5.14 -6.13
CA LEU A 64 0.82 -6.24 -6.27
C LEU A 64 1.44 -7.58 -5.80
N GLN A 65 2.72 -7.81 -6.09
CA GLN A 65 3.45 -8.96 -5.55
C GLN A 65 3.60 -8.89 -4.02
N LEU A 66 3.91 -7.71 -3.46
CA LEU A 66 3.96 -7.48 -2.01
C LEU A 66 2.61 -7.83 -1.35
N MET A 67 1.50 -7.42 -1.96
CA MET A 67 0.16 -7.68 -1.45
C MET A 67 -0.15 -9.18 -1.42
N ALA A 68 0.23 -9.92 -2.47
CA ALA A 68 0.08 -11.36 -2.53
C ALA A 68 0.88 -12.08 -1.42
N ASP A 69 2.07 -11.58 -1.11
CA ASP A 69 2.96 -12.11 -0.07
C ASP A 69 2.49 -11.80 1.36
N LEU A 70 1.64 -10.79 1.54
CA LEU A 70 1.23 -10.26 2.84
C LEU A 70 -0.30 -10.15 2.98
N PRO A 71 -1.06 -11.24 2.92
CA PRO A 71 -2.53 -11.19 2.84
C PRO A 71 -3.24 -10.71 4.12
N LYS A 72 -2.51 -10.43 5.21
CA LYS A 72 -3.08 -10.11 6.54
C LYS A 72 -3.22 -8.61 6.82
N CYS A 73 -2.85 -7.74 5.88
CA CYS A 73 -2.97 -6.29 6.02
C CYS A 73 -4.11 -5.76 5.16
N GLU A 74 -4.74 -4.67 5.59
CA GLU A 74 -5.53 -3.86 4.68
C GLU A 74 -4.59 -3.02 3.81
N TYR A 75 -4.99 -2.78 2.56
CA TYR A 75 -4.19 -2.03 1.61
C TYR A 75 -4.95 -0.80 1.13
N SER A 76 -4.21 0.30 1.02
CA SER A 76 -4.63 1.48 0.27
C SER A 76 -3.54 1.86 -0.71
N MET A 77 -3.92 2.38 -1.86
CA MET A 77 -2.98 2.69 -2.94
C MET A 77 -3.21 4.11 -3.43
N ILE A 78 -2.12 4.86 -3.61
CA ILE A 78 -2.12 6.18 -4.21
C ILE A 78 -1.36 6.08 -5.53
N ILE A 79 -2.08 6.22 -6.65
CA ILE A 79 -1.50 6.09 -7.99
C ILE A 79 -1.24 7.49 -8.54
N ASN A 80 0.04 7.82 -8.74
CA ASN A 80 0.54 9.14 -9.17
C ASN A 80 0.97 9.17 -10.64
N PHE A 81 0.50 8.24 -11.47
CA PHE A 81 0.83 8.16 -12.88
C PHE A 81 -0.40 7.72 -13.70
N PRO A 82 -0.43 8.03 -15.02
CA PRO A 82 -1.50 7.56 -15.89
C PRO A 82 -1.50 6.04 -15.98
N ILE A 83 -2.60 5.40 -15.59
CA ILE A 83 -2.78 3.94 -15.66
C ILE A 83 -3.76 3.60 -16.77
N SER A 84 -3.49 2.53 -17.52
CA SER A 84 -4.38 2.06 -18.58
C SER A 84 -5.66 1.42 -18.01
N ASN A 85 -6.74 1.42 -18.79
CA ASN A 85 -7.99 0.75 -18.40
C ASN A 85 -7.78 -0.75 -18.14
N ASP A 86 -6.97 -1.40 -18.96
CA ASP A 86 -6.68 -2.82 -18.79
C ASP A 86 -5.97 -3.09 -17.46
N MET A 87 -5.04 -2.23 -17.04
CA MET A 87 -4.39 -2.34 -15.72
C MET A 87 -5.29 -1.96 -14.55
N LEU A 88 -6.26 -1.07 -14.73
CA LEU A 88 -7.26 -0.78 -13.69
C LEU A 88 -8.09 -2.03 -13.37
N HIS A 89 -8.46 -2.81 -14.38
CA HIS A 89 -9.23 -4.04 -14.22
C HIS A 89 -8.43 -5.18 -13.56
N THR A 90 -7.09 -5.10 -13.51
CA THR A 90 -6.25 -6.10 -12.82
C THR A 90 -6.01 -5.75 -11.35
N LEU A 91 -6.38 -4.56 -10.89
CA LEU A 91 -6.23 -4.18 -9.49
C LEU A 91 -7.18 -5.02 -8.62
N PRO A 92 -6.68 -5.59 -7.50
CA PRO A 92 -7.55 -6.22 -6.53
C PRO A 92 -8.55 -5.21 -5.95
N PRO A 93 -9.62 -5.67 -5.31
CA PRO A 93 -10.51 -4.77 -4.57
C PRO A 93 -9.75 -4.16 -3.39
N LEU A 94 -9.32 -2.91 -3.54
CA LEU A 94 -8.63 -2.11 -2.52
C LEU A 94 -9.11 -0.65 -2.54
N ASN A 95 -8.84 0.06 -1.45
CA ASN A 95 -9.08 1.50 -1.38
C ASN A 95 -8.01 2.23 -2.22
N CYS A 96 -8.30 2.43 -3.50
CA CYS A 96 -7.46 3.17 -4.43
C CYS A 96 -7.84 4.66 -4.45
N SER A 97 -6.84 5.53 -4.33
CA SER A 97 -6.94 6.93 -4.68
C SER A 97 -6.05 7.17 -5.91
N ILE A 98 -6.66 7.55 -7.02
CA ILE A 98 -5.91 7.93 -8.22
C ILE A 98 -5.75 9.45 -8.15
N MET A 99 -4.53 9.91 -7.88
CA MET A 99 -4.18 11.31 -7.97
C MET A 99 -3.32 11.46 -9.22
N PRO A 100 -3.94 11.67 -10.40
CA PRO A 100 -3.14 12.04 -11.55
C PRO A 100 -2.34 13.28 -11.15
N GLN A 101 -1.02 13.26 -11.33
CA GLN A 101 -0.26 14.51 -11.28
C GLN A 101 -0.99 15.52 -12.17
N PRO A 102 -1.04 16.82 -11.81
CA PRO A 102 -1.75 17.81 -12.59
C PRO A 102 -1.19 17.81 -14.01
N VAL A 103 -1.87 17.07 -14.89
CA VAL A 103 -1.70 17.18 -16.32
C VAL A 103 -2.25 18.56 -16.62
N THR A 104 -1.42 19.42 -17.18
CA THR A 104 -1.86 20.68 -17.79
C THR A 104 -3.17 20.46 -18.54
N PRO A 105 -4.14 21.40 -18.47
CA PRO A 105 -5.54 21.15 -18.75
C PRO A 105 -5.73 20.70 -20.20
N GLN A 106 -5.88 19.40 -20.39
CA GLN A 106 -6.54 18.81 -21.54
C GLN A 106 -7.61 17.89 -20.98
N ASP A 107 -8.77 17.94 -21.62
CA ASP A 107 -10.08 17.45 -21.17
C ASP A 107 -10.04 16.23 -20.26
N PRO A 108 -10.88 16.18 -19.21
CA PRO A 108 -11.04 14.97 -18.42
C PRO A 108 -11.54 13.86 -19.34
N ASP A 109 -10.63 12.95 -19.71
CA ASP A 109 -10.93 11.77 -20.51
C ASP A 109 -12.15 11.04 -19.92
N ASP A 110 -13.06 10.59 -20.79
CA ASP A 110 -14.27 9.82 -20.47
C ASP A 110 -14.01 8.64 -19.50
N THR A 111 -12.76 8.18 -19.42
CA THR A 111 -12.27 7.19 -18.48
C THR A 111 -12.39 7.62 -17.02
N PHE A 112 -12.07 8.88 -16.67
CA PHE A 112 -12.19 9.39 -15.30
C PHE A 112 -13.65 9.46 -14.86
N LEU A 113 -14.53 9.88 -15.78
CA LEU A 113 -15.97 9.94 -15.52
C LEU A 113 -16.59 8.54 -15.38
N LYS A 114 -16.14 7.56 -16.20
CA LYS A 114 -16.52 6.14 -16.05
C LYS A 114 -16.01 5.52 -14.75
N LEU A 115 -14.86 5.97 -14.23
CA LEU A 115 -14.32 5.56 -12.94
C LEU A 115 -15.22 6.01 -11.78
N ILE A 116 -15.71 7.26 -11.82
CA ILE A 116 -16.66 7.81 -10.84
C ILE A 116 -18.01 7.09 -10.91
N GLU A 117 -18.48 6.76 -12.12
CA GLU A 117 -19.73 6.02 -12.29
C GLU A 117 -19.65 4.58 -11.77
N THR A 118 -18.52 3.90 -11.99
CA THR A 118 -18.32 2.50 -11.57
C THR A 118 -18.10 2.40 -10.07
N HIS A 119 -17.48 3.40 -9.45
CA HIS A 119 -17.15 3.41 -8.03
C HIS A 119 -17.90 4.52 -7.29
N ARG A 120 -19.24 4.44 -7.23
CA ARG A 120 -20.08 5.34 -6.41
C ARG A 120 -19.69 5.44 -4.92
N SER A 121 -18.79 4.59 -4.43
CA SER A 121 -18.24 4.62 -3.07
C SER A 121 -16.89 5.34 -2.93
N LEU A 122 -16.26 5.80 -4.03
CA LEU A 122 -15.04 6.60 -3.95
C LEU A 122 -15.38 8.00 -3.45
N ILE A 123 -15.06 8.27 -2.18
CA ILE A 123 -15.11 9.63 -1.62
C ILE A 123 -13.96 10.41 -2.26
N LEU A 124 -14.29 11.22 -3.26
CA LEU A 124 -13.39 12.25 -3.75
C LEU A 124 -13.21 13.27 -2.62
N GLY A 125 -12.04 13.27 -1.99
CA GLY A 125 -11.68 14.28 -1.01
C GLY A 125 -11.76 15.69 -1.62
N PRO A 126 -12.00 16.73 -0.81
CA PRO A 126 -12.15 18.09 -1.33
C PRO A 126 -10.83 18.54 -1.95
N GLY A 127 -10.85 18.77 -3.26
CA GLY A 127 -9.72 19.28 -4.04
C GLY A 127 -9.35 20.71 -3.65
N ILE A 128 -8.04 20.99 -3.70
CA ILE A 128 -7.47 22.31 -3.95
C ILE A 128 -6.73 22.20 -5.28
#